data_AF-A0A444Y2U4-F1
#
_entry.id   AF-A0A444Y2U4-F1
#
_cell.length_a   1.000
_cell.length_b   1.000
_cell.length_c   1.000
_cell.angle_alpha   90.00
_cell.angle_beta   90.00
_cell.angle_gamma   90.00
#
_symmetry.space_group_name_H-M   'P 1'
#
loop_
_entity.id
_entity.type
_entity.pdbx_description
1 polymer ?
#
loop_
_entity_poly.entity_id
_entity_poly.type
_entity_poly.pdbx_seq_one_letter_code
_entity_poly.pdbx_strand_id
1 'polypeptide(L)'
;MVFAATMHRFLLPFHPLLNQCHLVRLVSSLQKLEKDIRVEVEAKNYVKIPDLLIPLESCHSSNNNPFSFFSSFSQNMQMQVIDKMLQSFIPLRPRSKPKIALSFLLTYTLQSSHPLPIALAILQRTLHSGCFPVPQTHVLLTSAWLDHRCLSHSVANVLLEMQSIRYHPDYR
;
A
#
# COMPACT_ATOMS: atom_id res chain seq x y z
N MET A 1 4.12 -63.34 18.99
CA MET A 1 5.12 -62.48 18.33
C MET A 1 4.59 -61.07 18.30
N VAL A 2 5.12 -60.21 19.17
CA VAL A 2 4.75 -58.79 19.27
C VAL A 2 5.94 -58.00 18.73
N PHE A 3 5.76 -57.28 17.63
CA PHE A 3 6.76 -56.35 17.14
C PHE A 3 6.58 -55.02 17.87
N ALA A 4 7.51 -54.74 18.79
CA ALA A 4 7.68 -53.42 19.38
C ALA A 4 8.51 -52.56 18.41
N ALA A 5 7.92 -51.49 17.88
CA ALA A 5 8.63 -50.46 17.14
C ALA A 5 8.82 -49.24 18.06
N THR A 6 10.06 -49.04 18.51
CA THR A 6 10.50 -47.90 19.31
C THR A 6 10.50 -46.64 18.45
N MET A 7 9.55 -45.73 18.67
CA MET A 7 9.55 -44.40 18.06
C MET A 7 10.26 -43.41 18.98
N HIS A 8 11.49 -43.04 18.60
CA HIS A 8 12.22 -41.92 19.20
C HIS A 8 11.50 -40.61 18.88
N ARG A 9 10.77 -40.05 19.86
CA ARG A 9 10.24 -38.68 19.78
C ARG A 9 11.39 -37.70 20.00
N PHE A 10 11.77 -36.99 18.95
CA PHE A 10 12.52 -35.74 19.06
C PHE A 10 11.67 -34.73 19.83
N LEU A 11 12.11 -34.37 21.04
CA LEU A 11 11.60 -33.23 21.79
C LEU A 11 12.17 -31.96 21.15
N LEU A 12 11.36 -31.23 20.40
CA LEU A 12 11.62 -29.81 20.15
C LEU A 12 10.91 -29.00 21.25
N PRO A 13 11.63 -28.22 22.07
CA PRO A 13 10.98 -27.28 22.96
C PRO A 13 10.38 -26.14 22.14
N PHE A 14 9.06 -25.99 22.24
CA PHE A 14 8.33 -24.82 21.78
C PHE A 14 8.84 -23.57 22.53
N HIS A 15 9.39 -22.59 21.81
CA HIS A 15 9.64 -21.24 22.31
C HIS A 15 8.67 -20.23 21.68
N PRO A 16 7.45 -20.03 22.23
CA PRO A 16 6.52 -19.01 21.73
C PRO A 16 6.77 -17.60 22.28
N LEU A 17 7.75 -17.39 23.17
CA LEU A 17 7.91 -16.13 23.93
C LEU A 17 8.82 -15.08 23.28
N LEU A 18 9.75 -15.44 22.39
CA LEU A 18 10.64 -14.46 21.74
C LEU A 18 9.95 -13.69 20.61
N ASN A 19 8.95 -14.29 19.95
CA ASN A 19 8.26 -13.65 18.83
C ASN A 19 7.30 -12.51 19.28
N GLN A 20 6.83 -12.54 20.53
CA GLN A 20 5.89 -11.55 21.05
C GLN A 20 6.54 -10.17 21.24
N CYS A 21 7.80 -10.11 21.69
CA CYS A 21 8.52 -8.85 21.90
C CYS A 21 8.84 -8.11 20.59
N HIS A 22 9.14 -8.85 19.52
CA HIS A 22 9.36 -8.26 18.19
C HIS A 22 8.07 -7.68 17.61
N LEU A 23 6.95 -8.37 17.80
CA LEU A 23 5.65 -7.96 17.29
C LEU A 23 5.14 -6.68 17.97
N VAL A 24 5.27 -6.57 19.30
CA VAL A 24 4.90 -5.35 20.05
C VAL A 24 5.78 -4.15 19.68
N ARG A 25 7.09 -4.37 19.50
CA ARG A 25 8.03 -3.32 19.05
C ARG A 25 7.73 -2.86 17.62
N LEU A 26 7.35 -3.80 16.73
CA LEU A 26 6.96 -3.48 15.35
C LEU A 26 5.65 -2.69 15.30
N VAL A 27 4.64 -3.09 16.08
CA VAL A 27 3.35 -2.39 16.16
C VAL A 27 3.53 -0.96 16.68
N SER A 28 4.32 -0.75 17.74
CA SER A 28 4.57 0.59 18.27
C SER A 28 5.37 1.47 17.29
N SER A 29 6.35 0.88 16.59
CA SER A 29 7.11 1.58 15.55
C SER A 29 6.25 1.99 14.36
N LEU A 30 5.27 1.16 13.98
CA LEU A 30 4.39 1.43 12.85
C LEU A 30 3.31 2.47 13.20
N GLN A 31 2.76 2.42 14.42
CA GLN A 31 1.87 3.48 14.91
C GLN A 31 2.59 4.83 14.99
N LYS A 32 3.86 4.83 15.38
CA LYS A 32 4.69 6.04 15.34
C LYS A 32 4.89 6.51 13.89
N LEU A 33 5.23 5.61 12.98
CA LEU A 33 5.41 5.92 11.56
C LEU A 33 4.12 6.48 10.92
N GLU A 34 2.95 5.90 11.22
CA GLU A 34 1.66 6.41 10.76
C GLU A 34 1.43 7.84 11.24
N LYS A 35 1.75 8.15 12.50
CA LYS A 35 1.66 9.50 13.05
C LYS A 35 2.63 10.46 12.38
N ASP A 36 3.89 10.05 12.19
CA ASP A 36 4.92 10.87 11.56
C ASP A 36 4.53 11.20 10.10
N ILE A 37 4.00 10.22 9.37
CA ILE A 37 3.48 10.43 8.01
C ILE A 37 2.27 11.36 8.05
N ARG A 38 1.33 11.15 8.97
CA ARG A 38 0.15 12.02 9.13
C ARG A 38 0.56 13.48 9.36
N VAL A 39 1.57 13.73 10.21
CA VAL A 39 2.12 15.07 10.44
C VAL A 39 2.67 15.68 9.16
N GLU A 40 3.45 14.93 8.37
CA GLU A 40 3.97 15.44 7.10
C GLU A 40 2.86 15.66 6.05
N VAL A 41 1.78 14.87 6.09
CA VAL A 41 0.59 15.06 5.25
C VAL A 41 -0.15 16.35 5.60
N GLU A 42 -0.39 16.59 6.88
CA GLU A 42 -1.04 17.80 7.39
C GLU A 42 -0.19 19.04 7.12
N ALA A 43 1.14 18.92 7.26
CA ALA A 43 2.11 19.95 6.90
C ALA A 43 2.28 20.14 5.38
N LYS A 44 1.60 19.34 4.55
CA LYS A 44 1.70 19.33 3.07
C LYS A 44 3.12 19.09 2.55
N ASN A 45 3.97 18.46 3.37
CA ASN A 45 5.37 18.23 3.07
C ASN A 45 5.58 16.79 2.57
N TYR A 46 4.89 16.48 1.47
CA TYR A 46 4.83 15.14 0.90
C TYR A 46 6.19 14.61 0.42
N VAL A 47 7.13 15.51 0.09
CA VAL A 47 8.49 15.19 -0.37
C VAL A 47 9.28 14.33 0.62
N LYS A 48 9.04 14.47 1.94
CA LYS A 48 9.72 13.70 2.99
C LYS A 48 9.13 12.31 3.21
N ILE A 49 7.89 12.06 2.77
CA ILE A 49 7.17 10.82 3.06
C ILE A 49 7.92 9.57 2.56
N PRO A 50 8.48 9.55 1.32
CA PRO A 50 9.27 8.41 0.88
C PRO A 50 10.45 8.10 1.80
N ASP A 51 11.12 9.13 2.34
CA ASP A 51 12.28 8.96 3.23
C ASP A 51 11.90 8.34 4.57
N LEU A 52 10.72 8.69 5.11
CA LEU A 52 10.18 8.08 6.33
C LEU A 52 9.86 6.60 6.16
N LEU A 53 9.59 6.16 4.92
CA LEU A 53 9.19 4.79 4.61
C LEU A 53 10.38 3.87 4.29
N ILE A 54 11.58 4.40 4.04
CA ILE A 54 12.79 3.61 3.75
C ILE A 54 13.07 2.53 4.81
N PRO A 55 12.97 2.80 6.14
CA PRO A 55 13.21 1.76 7.15
C PRO A 55 12.29 0.55 7.00
N LEU A 56 11.09 0.74 6.44
CA LEU A 56 10.09 -0.30 6.24
C LEU A 56 10.39 -1.17 5.01
N GLU A 57 11.23 -0.73 4.08
CA GLU A 57 11.61 -1.51 2.89
C GLU A 57 12.31 -2.82 3.26
N SER A 58 13.02 -2.83 4.39
CA SER A 58 13.68 -4.03 4.94
C SER A 58 12.75 -4.96 5.72
N CYS A 59 11.53 -4.53 6.04
CA CYS A 59 10.61 -5.27 6.89
C CYS A 59 9.48 -5.88 6.05
N HIS A 60 9.65 -7.14 5.64
CA HIS A 60 8.73 -7.86 4.75
C HIS A 60 7.40 -8.30 5.40
N SER A 61 7.01 -7.73 6.54
CA SER A 61 5.83 -8.20 7.26
C SER A 61 5.20 -7.11 8.10
N SER A 62 4.33 -6.30 7.50
CA SER A 62 3.27 -5.67 8.28
C SER A 62 1.97 -5.68 7.50
N ASN A 63 0.96 -6.36 8.05
CA ASN A 63 -0.43 -6.30 7.57
C ASN A 63 -1.05 -4.91 7.70
N ASN A 64 -0.34 -3.97 8.33
CA ASN A 64 -0.84 -2.64 8.61
C ASN A 64 -0.20 -1.66 7.63
N ASN A 65 -1.05 -0.96 6.88
CA ASN A 65 -0.62 0.03 5.92
C ASN A 65 -0.33 1.36 6.65
N PRO A 66 0.82 2.02 6.43
CA PRO A 66 1.14 3.30 7.07
C PRO A 66 0.20 4.45 6.67
N PHE A 67 -0.60 4.26 5.62
CA PHE A 67 -1.62 5.20 5.16
C PHE A 67 -3.03 4.89 5.68
N SER A 68 -3.20 3.94 6.61
CA SER A 68 -4.52 3.55 7.13
C SER A 68 -5.31 4.72 7.74
N PHE A 69 -4.62 5.77 8.22
CA PHE A 69 -5.26 6.99 8.73
C PHE A 69 -6.13 7.72 7.71
N PHE A 70 -5.94 7.51 6.41
CA PHE A 70 -6.79 8.11 5.39
C PHE A 70 -8.26 7.71 5.54
N SER A 71 -8.56 6.57 6.17
CA SER A 71 -9.93 6.16 6.49
C SER A 71 -10.69 7.19 7.34
N SER A 72 -9.98 8.06 8.07
CA SER A 72 -10.59 9.17 8.83
C SER A 72 -10.96 10.38 7.98
N PHE A 73 -10.49 10.47 6.74
CA PHE A 73 -10.80 11.57 5.83
C PHE A 73 -12.00 11.23 4.93
N SER A 74 -12.73 12.26 4.49
CA SER A 74 -13.73 12.09 3.44
C SER A 74 -13.09 11.67 2.11
N GLN A 75 -13.83 10.95 1.26
CA GLN A 75 -13.32 10.46 -0.03
C GLN A 75 -12.71 11.59 -0.89
N ASN A 76 -13.37 12.75 -0.95
CA ASN A 76 -12.87 13.92 -1.68
C ASN A 76 -11.54 14.42 -1.12
N MET A 77 -11.39 14.44 0.21
CA MET A 77 -10.15 14.86 0.86
C MET A 77 -9.03 13.85 0.64
N GLN A 78 -9.33 12.54 0.71
CA GLN A 78 -8.36 11.49 0.38
C GLN A 78 -7.83 11.66 -1.05
N MET A 79 -8.74 11.83 -2.02
CA MET A 79 -8.36 12.02 -3.42
C MET A 79 -7.47 13.24 -3.62
N GLN A 80 -7.81 14.38 -3.01
CA GLN A 80 -7.00 15.60 -3.12
C GLN A 80 -5.61 15.46 -2.49
N VAL A 81 -5.51 14.79 -1.33
CA VAL A 81 -4.22 14.59 -0.66
C VAL A 81 -3.35 13.64 -1.46
N ILE A 82 -3.90 12.52 -1.92
CA ILE A 82 -3.17 11.54 -2.74
C ILE A 82 -2.72 12.18 -4.05
N ASP A 83 -3.57 12.95 -4.74
CA ASP A 83 -3.15 13.65 -5.96
C ASP A 83 -1.96 14.59 -5.68
N LYS A 84 -2.04 15.41 -4.62
CA LYS A 84 -0.92 16.29 -4.23
C LYS A 84 0.36 15.51 -3.91
N MET A 85 0.26 14.34 -3.28
CA MET A 85 1.40 13.44 -3.09
C MET A 85 1.98 13.00 -4.42
N LEU A 86 1.16 12.46 -5.33
CA LEU A 86 1.60 11.97 -6.64
C LEU A 86 2.29 13.07 -7.45
N GLN A 87 1.77 14.31 -7.40
CA GLN A 87 2.39 15.49 -8.02
C GLN A 87 3.73 15.83 -7.37
N SER A 88 3.82 15.82 -6.04
CA SER A 88 5.07 16.06 -5.32
C SER A 88 6.16 15.02 -5.61
N PHE A 89 5.77 13.81 -6.03
CA PHE A 89 6.68 12.74 -6.39
C PHE A 89 7.26 12.89 -7.80
N ILE A 90 6.76 13.81 -8.64
CA ILE A 90 7.27 14.11 -9.99
C ILE A 90 8.74 14.53 -10.01
N PRO A 91 9.15 15.56 -9.25
CA PRO A 91 10.52 16.04 -9.30
C PRO A 91 11.51 15.16 -8.54
N LEU A 92 11.07 14.16 -7.75
CA LEU A 92 11.96 13.40 -6.87
C LEU A 92 13.01 12.58 -7.63
N ARG A 93 14.24 12.61 -7.12
CA ARG A 93 15.37 11.84 -7.63
C ARG A 93 16.02 10.99 -6.53
N PRO A 94 16.43 9.73 -6.82
CA PRO A 94 16.18 8.99 -8.07
C PRO A 94 14.68 8.77 -8.33
N ARG A 95 14.27 8.49 -9.57
CA ARG A 95 12.83 8.31 -9.91
C ARG A 95 12.19 7.15 -9.15
N SER A 96 12.99 6.19 -8.68
CA SER A 96 12.57 5.08 -7.83
C SER A 96 12.37 5.45 -6.35
N LYS A 97 12.81 6.63 -5.91
CA LYS A 97 12.67 7.09 -4.51
C LYS A 97 11.24 6.94 -3.96
N PRO A 98 10.17 7.35 -4.66
CA PRO A 98 8.80 7.19 -4.16
C PRO A 98 8.23 5.76 -4.30
N LYS A 99 8.98 4.77 -4.77
CA LYS A 99 8.47 3.40 -5.05
C LYS A 99 7.73 2.81 -3.86
N ILE A 100 8.31 2.90 -2.67
CA ILE A 100 7.72 2.33 -1.46
C ILE A 100 6.44 3.06 -1.06
N ALA A 101 6.43 4.40 -1.13
CA ALA A 101 5.25 5.21 -0.88
C ALA A 101 4.12 4.87 -1.86
N LEU A 102 4.45 4.77 -3.15
CA LEU A 102 3.50 4.38 -4.19
C LEU A 102 2.95 2.97 -3.97
N SER A 103 3.79 2.02 -3.55
CA SER A 103 3.36 0.65 -3.25
C SER A 103 2.35 0.62 -2.09
N PHE A 104 2.63 1.31 -0.98
CA PHE A 104 1.71 1.36 0.15
C PHE A 104 0.43 2.12 -0.19
N LEU A 105 0.51 3.26 -0.89
CA LEU A 105 -0.68 3.98 -1.36
C LEU A 105 -1.56 3.12 -2.27
N LEU A 106 -0.94 2.36 -3.18
CA LEU A 106 -1.66 1.48 -4.10
C LEU A 106 -2.36 0.35 -3.36
N THR A 107 -1.67 -0.32 -2.43
CA THR A 107 -2.29 -1.36 -1.60
C THR A 107 -3.44 -0.81 -0.76
N TYR A 108 -3.26 0.37 -0.14
CA TYR A 108 -4.31 1.03 0.65
C TYR A 108 -5.55 1.33 -0.20
N THR A 109 -5.35 1.97 -1.36
CA THR A 109 -6.46 2.38 -2.23
C THR A 109 -7.20 1.20 -2.83
N LEU A 110 -6.49 0.14 -3.24
CA LEU A 110 -7.12 -1.08 -3.75
C LEU A 110 -7.92 -1.86 -2.69
N GLN A 111 -7.61 -1.69 -1.41
CA GLN A 111 -8.35 -2.27 -0.29
C GLN A 111 -9.51 -1.38 0.20
N SER A 112 -9.66 -0.17 -0.36
CA SER A 112 -10.74 0.75 -0.01
C SER A 112 -12.05 0.39 -0.72
N SER A 113 -13.18 0.94 -0.24
CA SER A 113 -14.50 0.68 -0.83
C SER A 113 -14.68 1.23 -2.24
N HIS A 114 -13.93 2.27 -2.62
CA HIS A 114 -13.99 2.92 -3.93
C HIS A 114 -12.59 3.06 -4.52
N PRO A 115 -11.99 1.94 -4.99
CA PRO A 115 -10.58 1.90 -5.38
C PRO A 115 -10.29 2.63 -6.70
N LEU A 116 -11.26 2.71 -7.60
CA LEU A 116 -11.17 3.40 -8.89
C LEU A 116 -11.81 4.80 -8.76
N PRO A 117 -11.26 5.84 -9.44
CA PRO A 117 -10.17 5.81 -10.42
C PRO A 117 -8.76 5.90 -9.81
N ILE A 118 -8.65 6.19 -8.51
CA ILE A 118 -7.39 6.64 -7.91
C ILE A 118 -6.27 5.59 -7.90
N ALA A 119 -6.62 4.31 -7.74
CA ALA A 119 -5.65 3.22 -7.83
C ALA A 119 -4.97 3.18 -9.21
N LEU A 120 -5.71 3.50 -10.29
CA LEU A 120 -5.13 3.57 -11.64
C LEU A 120 -4.18 4.75 -11.79
N ALA A 121 -4.48 5.90 -11.20
CA ALA A 121 -3.58 7.05 -11.18
C ALA A 121 -2.26 6.72 -10.45
N ILE A 122 -2.33 6.04 -9.30
CA ILE A 122 -1.14 5.60 -8.56
C ILE A 122 -0.35 4.56 -9.36
N LEU A 123 -1.04 3.61 -10.00
CA LEU A 123 -0.42 2.58 -10.84
C LEU A 123 0.31 3.21 -12.04
N GLN A 124 -0.35 4.12 -12.76
CA GLN A 124 0.24 4.87 -13.87
C GLN A 124 1.50 5.64 -13.42
N ARG A 125 1.43 6.31 -12.27
CA ARG A 125 2.58 7.01 -11.67
C ARG A 125 3.72 6.05 -11.34
N THR A 126 3.41 4.87 -10.83
CA THR A 126 4.38 3.82 -10.51
C THR A 126 5.13 3.37 -11.75
N LEU A 127 4.40 3.07 -12.83
CA LEU A 127 4.99 2.66 -14.11
C LEU A 127 5.82 3.79 -14.74
N HIS A 128 5.33 5.03 -14.74
CA HIS A 128 6.07 6.20 -15.25
C HIS A 128 7.34 6.53 -14.46
N SER A 129 7.43 6.10 -13.21
CA SER A 129 8.65 6.23 -12.41
C SER A 129 9.72 5.18 -12.76
N GLY A 130 9.41 4.22 -13.64
CA GLY A 130 10.25 3.07 -13.96
C GLY A 130 10.19 1.97 -12.89
N CYS A 131 9.19 2.03 -12.01
CA CYS A 131 8.97 1.03 -10.97
C CYS A 131 7.89 0.04 -11.39
N PHE A 132 7.97 -1.17 -10.84
CA PHE A 132 6.96 -2.19 -11.00
C PHE A 132 6.13 -2.31 -9.72
N PRO A 133 4.80 -2.45 -9.83
CA PRO A 133 3.96 -2.72 -8.67
C PRO A 133 4.34 -4.09 -8.07
N VAL A 134 4.06 -4.26 -6.78
CA VAL A 134 4.29 -5.54 -6.10
C VAL A 134 3.35 -6.62 -6.65
N PRO A 135 3.73 -7.90 -6.65
CA PRO A 135 2.90 -8.97 -7.23
C PRO A 135 1.47 -9.03 -6.69
N GLN A 136 1.29 -8.73 -5.40
CA GLN A 136 -0.02 -8.69 -4.75
C GLN A 136 -0.98 -7.66 -5.37
N THR A 137 -0.46 -6.58 -5.97
CA THR A 137 -1.26 -5.58 -6.66
C THR A 137 -2.11 -6.21 -7.77
N HIS A 138 -1.61 -7.23 -8.47
CA HIS A 138 -2.37 -7.87 -9.54
C HIS A 138 -3.67 -8.51 -9.04
N VAL A 139 -3.59 -9.22 -7.90
CA VAL A 139 -4.75 -9.86 -7.27
C VAL A 139 -5.75 -8.81 -6.80
N LEU A 140 -5.28 -7.79 -6.07
CA LEU A 140 -6.13 -6.71 -5.55
C LEU A 140 -6.78 -5.87 -6.65
N LEU A 141 -6.05 -5.60 -7.74
CA LEU A 141 -6.59 -4.87 -8.88
C LEU A 141 -7.66 -5.69 -9.61
N THR A 142 -7.43 -7.01 -9.76
CA THR A 142 -8.41 -7.91 -10.37
C THR A 142 -9.69 -7.97 -9.56
N SER A 143 -9.60 -8.10 -8.23
CA SER A 143 -10.78 -8.09 -7.36
C SER A 143 -11.52 -6.76 -7.43
N ALA A 144 -10.80 -5.64 -7.31
CA ALA A 144 -11.39 -4.30 -7.42
C ALA A 144 -12.11 -4.07 -8.75
N TRP A 145 -11.54 -4.59 -9.85
CA TRP A 145 -12.16 -4.50 -11.17
C TRP A 145 -13.43 -5.34 -11.29
N LEU A 146 -13.42 -6.56 -10.75
CA LEU A 146 -14.60 -7.44 -10.76
C LEU A 146 -15.74 -6.83 -9.94
N ASP A 147 -15.46 -6.31 -8.75
CA ASP A 147 -16.45 -5.66 -7.89
C ASP A 147 -17.05 -4.44 -8.59
N HIS A 148 -16.20 -3.62 -9.21
CA HIS A 148 -16.64 -2.46 -9.98
C HIS A 148 -17.53 -2.84 -11.17
N ARG A 149 -17.23 -3.95 -11.85
CA ARG A 149 -18.07 -4.48 -12.93
C ARG A 149 -19.41 -5.03 -12.44
N CYS A 150 -19.45 -5.68 -11.28
CA CYS A 150 -20.69 -6.15 -10.65
C CYS A 150 -21.65 -4.98 -10.36
N LEU A 151 -21.10 -3.81 -10.02
CA LEU A 151 -21.85 -2.57 -9.82
C LEU A 151 -22.25 -1.87 -11.14
N SER A 152 -22.07 -2.52 -12.29
CA SER A 152 -22.44 -2.03 -13.64
C SER A 152 -21.79 -0.71 -14.05
N HIS A 153 -20.69 -0.31 -13.41
CA HIS A 153 -19.93 0.85 -13.85
C HIS A 153 -19.13 0.52 -15.11
N SER A 154 -19.34 1.33 -16.16
CA SER A 154 -18.65 1.15 -17.43
C SER A 154 -17.18 1.57 -17.34
N VAL A 155 -16.34 1.02 -18.21
CA VAL A 155 -14.95 1.49 -18.37
C VAL A 155 -14.92 2.99 -18.70
N ALA A 156 -15.87 3.45 -19.51
CA ALA A 156 -15.96 4.86 -19.89
C ALA A 156 -16.18 5.77 -18.66
N ASN A 157 -16.99 5.34 -17.68
CA ASN A 157 -17.20 6.08 -16.44
C ASN A 157 -15.88 6.24 -15.67
N VAL A 158 -15.11 5.16 -15.52
CA VAL A 158 -13.79 5.20 -14.86
C VAL A 158 -12.84 6.14 -15.58
N LEU A 159 -12.83 6.13 -16.91
CA LEU A 159 -11.97 7.01 -17.70
C LEU A 159 -12.38 8.48 -17.55
N LEU A 160 -13.67 8.78 -17.52
CA LEU A 160 -14.18 10.12 -17.23
C LEU A 160 -13.81 10.56 -15.81
N GLU A 161 -13.92 9.67 -14.83
CA GLU A 161 -13.50 9.93 -13.45
C GLU A 161 -11.99 10.17 -13.35
N MET A 162 -11.17 9.39 -14.05
CA MET A 162 -9.72 9.62 -14.17
C MET A 162 -9.44 11.03 -14.74
N GLN A 163 -10.14 11.42 -15.80
CA GLN A 163 -9.99 12.76 -16.38
C GLN A 163 -10.36 13.87 -15.38
N SER A 164 -11.41 13.65 -14.59
CA SER A 164 -11.84 14.60 -13.55
C SER A 164 -10.78 14.82 -12.47
N ILE A 165 -9.95 13.80 -12.19
CA ILE A 165 -8.79 13.90 -11.28
C ILE A 165 -7.49 14.27 -12.00
N ARG A 166 -7.56 14.69 -13.27
CA ARG A 166 -6.43 15.12 -14.12
C ARG A 166 -5.48 13.99 -14.55
N TYR A 167 -5.90 12.74 -14.44
CA TYR A 167 -5.16 11.59 -14.97
C TYR A 167 -5.79 11.12 -16.27
N HIS A 168 -4.95 10.77 -17.24
CA HIS A 168 -5.40 10.33 -18.56
C HIS A 168 -4.82 8.94 -18.83
N PRO A 169 -5.59 8.01 -19.42
CA PRO A 169 -5.02 6.74 -19.87
C PRO A 169 -3.90 7.03 -20.88
N ASP A 170 -2.78 6.31 -20.77
CA ASP A 170 -1.68 6.46 -21.70
C ASP A 170 -2.06 5.85 -23.05
N TYR A 171 -2.36 6.69 -24.04
CA TYR A 171 -2.57 6.28 -25.43
C TYR A 171 -1.20 6.09 -26.11
N ARG A 172 -0.43 5.08 -25.71
CA ARG A 172 0.82 4.70 -26.40
C ARG A 172 0.74 3.29 -26.96
#